data_AF-A0A7W4K3E6-F1
#
_entry.id   AF-A0A7W4K3E6-F1
#
_cell.length_a   1.000
_cell.length_b   1.000
_cell.length_c   1.000
_cell.angle_alpha   90.00
_cell.angle_beta   90.00
_cell.angle_gamma   90.00
#
_symmetry.space_group_name_H-M   'P 1'
#
loop_
_entity.id
_entity.type
_entity.pdbx_description
1 polymer ?
#
loop_
_entity_poly.entity_id
_entity_poly.type
_entity_poly.pdbx_seq_one_letter_code
_entity_poly.pdbx_strand_id
1 'polypeptide(L)'
;MMDARRVWLAVLSSCAGLFVAGVLSASVVQAASVRSSQCPVSQLSLGFDDEGGAFNGMSQSGTLLVLRNIGRAPCRVRALPRLHFEDTDGRAVDAVRRAPPGMHPGPVLSSVQVMPGAALTARLHWVSGDVYDGHHCISPATAVIDLPGGTLRQSFGRHMCAPAGSARFFDQAPLRPDTAPPAQ
;
A
#
# COMPACT_ATOMS: atom_id res chain seq x y z
N MET A 1 -73.38 1.73 -0.83
CA MET A 1 -73.61 2.95 -1.65
C MET A 1 -72.76 2.80 -2.90
N MET A 2 -73.38 2.38 -4.01
CA MET A 2 -73.67 3.23 -5.20
C MET A 2 -72.37 3.52 -5.98
N ASP A 3 -71.97 2.69 -6.94
CA ASP A 3 -72.51 2.44 -8.30
C ASP A 3 -72.27 3.62 -9.27
N ALA A 4 -71.50 3.34 -10.34
CA ALA A 4 -71.67 3.81 -11.73
C ALA A 4 -70.34 3.60 -12.50
N ARG A 5 -70.19 2.46 -13.19
CA ARG A 5 -70.45 2.30 -14.63
C ARG A 5 -69.54 3.12 -15.55
N ARG A 6 -68.74 2.41 -16.36
CA ARG A 6 -68.71 2.61 -17.82
C ARG A 6 -68.18 1.34 -18.52
N VAL A 7 -69.13 0.72 -19.22
CA VAL A 7 -68.95 -0.36 -20.20
C VAL A 7 -68.50 0.26 -21.52
N TRP A 8 -67.51 -0.31 -22.20
CA TRP A 8 -67.40 -0.25 -23.67
C TRP A 8 -66.86 -1.59 -24.19
N LEU A 9 -67.56 -2.12 -25.19
CA LEU A 9 -67.30 -3.38 -25.88
C LEU A 9 -66.17 -3.23 -26.92
N ALA A 10 -65.36 -4.28 -26.99
CA ALA A 10 -64.79 -4.99 -28.15
C ALA A 10 -64.40 -4.22 -29.43
N VAL A 11 -63.15 -4.43 -29.86
CA VAL A 11 -62.84 -4.84 -31.25
C VAL A 11 -61.69 -5.84 -31.22
N LEU A 12 -61.95 -7.06 -31.71
CA LEU A 12 -60.94 -8.05 -32.09
C LEU A 12 -60.37 -7.64 -33.45
N SER A 13 -59.05 -7.42 -33.53
CA SER A 13 -58.34 -7.31 -34.80
C SER A 13 -57.13 -8.23 -34.75
N SER A 14 -57.25 -9.38 -35.42
CA SER A 14 -56.15 -10.28 -35.71
C SER A 14 -55.09 -9.55 -36.52
N CYS A 15 -53.92 -9.33 -35.91
CA CYS A 15 -52.69 -9.13 -36.65
C CYS A 15 -51.87 -10.41 -36.53
N ALA A 16 -51.84 -11.18 -37.61
CA ALA A 16 -50.79 -12.14 -37.88
C ALA A 16 -49.46 -11.36 -37.92
N GLY A 17 -48.76 -11.33 -36.79
CA GLY A 17 -47.45 -10.71 -36.63
C GLY A 17 -46.44 -11.79 -36.31
N LEU A 18 -45.46 -11.98 -37.20
CA LEU A 18 -44.28 -12.80 -36.99
C LEU A 18 -43.74 -12.65 -35.57
N PHE A 19 -43.69 -13.74 -34.80
CA PHE A 19 -42.85 -13.83 -33.62
C PHE A 19 -41.39 -13.83 -34.09
N VAL A 20 -40.79 -12.64 -34.21
CA VAL A 20 -39.33 -12.52 -34.23
C VAL A 20 -38.89 -12.89 -32.82
N ALA A 21 -38.43 -14.12 -32.65
CA ALA A 21 -37.76 -14.58 -31.45
C ALA A 21 -36.50 -13.73 -31.26
N GLY A 22 -36.62 -12.61 -30.55
CA GLY A 22 -35.51 -11.79 -30.11
C GLY A 22 -34.68 -12.58 -29.12
N VAL A 23 -33.60 -13.20 -29.60
CA VAL A 23 -32.62 -13.87 -28.76
C VAL A 23 -31.92 -12.78 -27.95
N LEU A 24 -32.35 -12.59 -26.70
CA LEU A 24 -31.66 -11.74 -25.71
C LEU A 24 -30.32 -12.41 -25.38
N SER A 25 -29.28 -12.04 -26.14
CA SER A 25 -27.91 -12.42 -25.86
C SER A 25 -27.46 -11.77 -24.54
N ALA A 26 -27.62 -12.49 -23.43
CA ALA A 26 -27.01 -12.14 -22.16
C ALA A 26 -25.49 -12.27 -22.29
N SER A 27 -24.80 -11.14 -22.47
CA SER A 27 -23.35 -11.11 -22.44
C SER A 27 -22.88 -11.42 -21.03
N VAL A 28 -22.43 -12.66 -20.81
CA VAL A 28 -21.72 -13.04 -19.58
C VAL A 28 -20.39 -12.29 -19.61
N VAL A 29 -20.29 -11.17 -18.89
CA VAL A 29 -19.03 -10.48 -18.66
C VAL A 29 -18.20 -11.38 -17.75
N GLN A 30 -17.39 -12.24 -18.34
CA GLN A 30 -16.42 -13.05 -17.62
C GLN A 30 -15.39 -12.07 -17.02
N ALA A 31 -15.46 -11.86 -15.71
CA ALA A 31 -14.44 -11.11 -14.99
C ALA A 31 -13.11 -11.87 -15.12
N ALA A 32 -12.29 -11.48 -16.10
CA ALA A 32 -10.94 -11.99 -16.24
C ALA A 32 -10.19 -11.61 -14.95
N SER A 33 -9.79 -12.61 -14.16
CA SER A 33 -8.90 -12.42 -13.04
C SER A 33 -7.54 -12.00 -13.59
N VAL A 34 -7.36 -10.69 -13.78
CA VAL A 34 -6.07 -10.12 -14.13
C VAL A 34 -5.16 -10.43 -12.95
N ARG A 35 -4.23 -11.39 -13.13
CA ARG A 35 -3.12 -11.57 -12.19
C ARG A 35 -2.37 -10.25 -12.16
N SER A 36 -2.61 -9.46 -11.13
CA SER A 36 -1.94 -8.20 -10.90
C SER A 36 -0.43 -8.45 -10.86
N SER A 37 0.30 -7.85 -11.80
CA SER A 37 1.75 -7.92 -11.89
C SER A 37 2.41 -7.21 -10.71
N GLN A 38 3.72 -7.41 -10.55
CA GLN A 38 4.50 -6.60 -9.60
C GLN A 38 4.40 -5.12 -9.98
N CYS A 39 4.29 -4.24 -8.99
CA CYS A 39 4.22 -2.80 -9.24
C CYS A 39 5.51 -2.31 -9.90
N PRO A 40 5.44 -1.66 -11.08
CA PRO A 40 6.58 -0.95 -11.60
C PRO A 40 6.83 0.30 -10.75
N VAL A 41 8.10 0.70 -10.63
CA VAL A 41 8.54 1.86 -9.85
C VAL A 41 7.79 3.13 -10.26
N SER A 42 7.58 3.33 -11.56
CA SER A 42 6.87 4.50 -12.10
C SER A 42 5.40 4.58 -11.69
N GLN A 43 4.83 3.52 -11.11
CA GLN A 43 3.45 3.45 -10.66
C GLN A 43 3.28 3.74 -9.17
N LEU A 44 4.39 3.87 -8.44
CA LEU A 44 4.38 4.04 -7.00
C LEU A 44 5.04 5.37 -6.63
N SER A 45 4.48 6.02 -5.61
CA SER A 45 5.19 7.05 -4.86
C SER A 45 5.52 6.55 -3.46
N LEU A 46 6.64 7.04 -2.92
CA LEU A 46 7.09 6.78 -1.57
C LEU A 46 6.95 8.05 -0.74
N GLY A 47 6.32 7.94 0.43
CA GLY A 47 6.18 9.01 1.40
C GLY A 47 6.38 8.52 2.83
N PHE A 48 6.42 9.47 3.75
CA PHE A 48 6.39 9.23 5.19
C PHE A 48 5.26 10.03 5.81
N ASP A 49 4.55 9.43 6.75
CA ASP A 49 3.51 10.09 7.53
C ASP A 49 3.75 9.86 9.02
N ASP A 50 3.94 10.94 9.75
CA ASP A 50 4.21 10.91 11.19
C ASP A 50 2.95 10.75 12.04
N GLU A 51 1.77 10.87 11.43
CA GLU A 51 0.47 10.87 12.11
C GLU A 51 0.48 11.83 13.32
N GLY A 52 1.05 13.02 13.15
CA GLY A 52 1.18 14.01 14.23
C GLY A 52 2.13 13.61 15.37
N GLY A 53 3.05 12.67 15.11
CA GLY A 53 3.99 12.16 16.11
C GLY A 53 3.47 10.97 16.92
N ALA A 54 2.43 10.28 16.44
CA ALA A 54 1.81 9.14 17.12
C ALA A 54 2.78 7.98 17.42
N PHE A 55 3.94 7.95 16.75
CA PHE A 55 4.97 6.93 16.92
C PHE A 55 6.15 7.36 17.80
N ASN A 56 6.11 8.58 18.35
CA ASN A 56 7.19 9.10 19.19
C ASN A 56 6.97 8.75 20.65
N GLY A 57 8.07 8.55 21.37
CA GLY A 57 8.10 8.28 22.81
C GLY A 57 9.41 8.72 23.42
N MET A 58 9.65 8.37 24.69
CA MET A 58 10.92 8.68 25.35
C MET A 58 12.08 8.04 24.58
N SER A 59 12.93 8.89 23.98
CA SER A 59 14.11 8.50 23.18
C SER A 59 13.81 7.57 22.01
N GLN A 60 12.55 7.47 21.59
CA GLN A 60 12.10 6.60 20.50
C GLN A 60 11.32 7.45 19.50
N SER A 61 11.45 7.10 18.22
CA SER A 61 10.70 7.73 17.15
C SER A 61 10.22 6.70 16.15
N GLY A 62 9.23 7.09 15.36
CA GLY A 62 8.72 6.26 14.28
C GLY A 62 7.98 7.09 13.26
N THR A 63 7.55 6.41 12.19
CA THR A 63 6.74 6.99 11.12
C THR A 63 6.04 5.87 10.37
N LEU A 64 5.01 6.19 9.58
CA LEU A 64 4.52 5.30 8.54
C LEU A 64 5.33 5.51 7.26
N LEU A 65 5.89 4.44 6.75
CA LEU A 65 6.28 4.36 5.35
C LEU A 65 5.02 4.17 4.52
N VAL A 66 4.79 5.05 3.55
CA VAL A 66 3.60 5.07 2.69
C VAL A 66 4.01 4.79 1.25
N LEU A 67 3.46 3.72 0.66
CA LEU A 67 3.57 3.41 -0.76
C LEU A 67 2.21 3.60 -1.43
N ARG A 68 2.06 4.65 -2.24
CA ARG A 68 0.80 4.94 -2.95
C ARG A 68 0.90 4.52 -4.41
N ASN A 69 -0.13 3.82 -4.89
CA ASN A 69 -0.28 3.53 -6.31
C ASN A 69 -0.85 4.75 -7.04
N ILE A 70 0.03 5.45 -7.76
CA ILE A 70 -0.30 6.65 -8.56
C ILE A 70 -0.63 6.32 -10.02
N GLY A 71 -0.55 5.05 -10.41
CA GLY A 71 -0.93 4.61 -11.75
C GLY A 71 -2.39 4.22 -11.88
N ARG A 72 -2.70 3.59 -13.02
CA ARG A 72 -4.08 3.29 -13.44
C ARG A 72 -4.48 1.82 -13.31
N ALA A 73 -3.54 0.93 -12.96
CA ALA A 73 -3.78 -0.51 -12.87
C ALA A 73 -3.52 -1.04 -11.44
N PRO A 74 -4.20 -2.10 -10.99
CA PRO A 74 -3.83 -2.78 -9.76
C PRO A 74 -2.50 -3.52 -9.94
N CYS A 75 -1.67 -3.53 -8.90
CA CYS A 75 -0.38 -4.22 -8.90
C CYS A 75 -0.06 -4.80 -7.51
N ARG A 76 1.04 -5.54 -7.37
CA ARG A 76 1.48 -6.15 -6.10
C ARG A 76 2.85 -5.66 -5.66
N VAL A 77 3.03 -5.51 -4.36
CA VAL A 77 4.33 -5.22 -3.72
C VAL A 77 4.64 -6.32 -2.72
N ARG A 78 5.90 -6.72 -2.56
CA ARG A 78 6.31 -7.63 -1.47
C ARG A 78 5.89 -7.01 -0.14
N ALA A 79 5.31 -7.78 0.79
CA ALA A 79 4.87 -7.21 2.06
C ALA A 79 6.02 -6.62 2.89
N LEU A 80 7.26 -7.08 2.69
CA LEU A 80 8.43 -6.52 3.35
C LEU A 80 9.50 -6.20 2.29
N PRO A 81 9.37 -5.08 1.56
CA PRO A 81 10.37 -4.69 0.58
C PRO A 81 11.66 -4.28 1.32
N ARG A 82 12.80 -4.38 0.63
CA ARG A 82 14.08 -4.00 1.22
C ARG A 82 14.14 -2.47 1.29
N LEU A 83 14.13 -1.96 2.52
CA LEU A 83 14.40 -0.57 2.85
C LEU A 83 15.88 -0.44 3.24
N HIS A 84 16.57 0.52 2.63
CA HIS A 84 17.92 0.92 3.00
C HIS A 84 18.03 2.45 2.95
N PHE A 85 19.17 2.98 3.37
CA PHE A 85 19.37 4.41 3.51
C PHE A 85 20.64 4.89 2.83
N GLU A 86 20.63 6.13 2.36
CA GLU A 86 21.76 6.81 1.72
C GLU A 86 22.09 8.11 2.47
N ASP A 87 23.37 8.52 2.44
CA ASP A 87 23.85 9.82 2.92
C ASP A 87 23.55 10.94 1.92
N THR A 88 24.02 12.17 2.19
CA THR A 88 23.82 13.34 1.30
C THR A 88 24.52 13.20 -0.05
N ASP A 89 25.53 12.35 -0.14
CA ASP A 89 26.30 12.09 -1.36
C ASP A 89 25.73 10.88 -2.13
N GLY A 90 24.62 10.30 -1.66
CA GLY A 90 23.99 9.13 -2.26
C GLY A 90 24.70 7.81 -1.94
N ARG A 91 25.61 7.78 -0.97
CA ARG A 91 26.31 6.55 -0.55
C ARG A 91 25.46 5.80 0.47
N ALA A 92 25.45 4.48 0.37
CA ALA A 92 24.72 3.64 1.31
C ALA A 92 25.24 3.81 2.75
N VAL A 93 24.33 3.99 3.69
CA VAL A 93 24.60 4.01 5.14
C VAL A 93 24.32 2.63 5.71
N ASP A 94 25.19 2.16 6.61
CA ASP A 94 25.02 0.87 7.28
C ASP A 94 23.92 0.93 8.36
N ALA A 95 22.68 0.91 7.90
CA ALA A 95 21.48 0.93 8.71
C ALA A 95 20.56 -0.22 8.31
N VAL A 96 20.52 -1.25 9.14
CA VAL A 96 19.87 -2.53 8.86
C VAL A 96 18.65 -2.72 9.76
N ARG A 97 17.60 -3.34 9.19
CA ARG A 97 16.41 -3.74 9.92
C ARG A 97 16.75 -4.77 11.01
N ARG A 98 16.24 -4.56 12.23
CA ARG A 98 16.22 -5.56 13.29
C ARG A 98 15.41 -6.78 12.84
N ALA A 99 15.96 -7.97 13.05
CA ALA A 99 15.22 -9.21 12.83
C ALA A 99 14.37 -9.50 14.08
N PRO A 100 13.12 -9.95 13.93
CA PRO A 100 12.33 -10.39 15.08
C PRO A 100 13.09 -11.48 15.85
N PRO A 101 13.20 -11.38 17.19
CA PRO A 101 13.86 -12.40 17.99
C PRO A 101 13.13 -13.75 17.84
N GLY A 102 13.89 -14.84 17.75
CA GLY A 102 13.34 -16.21 17.78
C GLY A 102 12.74 -16.75 16.47
N MET A 103 12.77 -16.01 15.35
CA MET A 103 12.24 -16.51 14.07
C MET A 103 13.34 -16.60 12.99
N HIS A 104 14.03 -17.73 12.93
CA HIS A 104 14.88 -18.10 11.78
C HIS A 104 14.62 -19.56 11.34
N PRO A 105 14.14 -19.79 10.10
CA PRO A 105 13.77 -18.78 9.11
C PRO A 105 12.49 -18.02 9.48
N GLY A 106 12.45 -16.71 9.20
CA GLY A 106 11.24 -15.91 9.39
C GLY A 106 10.09 -16.34 8.46
N PRO A 107 8.84 -15.93 8.73
CA PRO A 107 7.69 -16.32 7.91
C PRO A 107 7.83 -15.79 6.47
N VAL A 108 7.44 -16.61 5.49
CA VAL A 108 7.35 -16.19 4.10
C VAL A 108 6.11 -15.31 3.94
N LEU A 109 6.33 -14.00 3.75
CA LEU A 109 5.25 -13.04 3.59
C LEU A 109 4.84 -12.93 2.12
N SER A 110 3.56 -13.12 1.84
CA SER A 110 3.00 -12.94 0.49
C SER A 110 3.01 -11.47 0.06
N SER A 111 3.05 -11.23 -1.25
CA SER A 111 2.90 -9.87 -1.77
C SER A 111 1.48 -9.33 -1.53
N VAL A 112 1.36 -8.03 -1.26
CA VAL A 112 0.10 -7.32 -1.02
C VAL A 112 -0.32 -6.61 -2.30
N GLN A 113 -1.60 -6.67 -2.64
CA GLN A 113 -2.16 -5.95 -3.79
C GLN A 113 -2.49 -4.51 -3.40
N VAL A 114 -2.25 -3.57 -4.31
CA VAL A 114 -2.61 -2.16 -4.16
C VAL A 114 -3.39 -1.69 -5.39
N MET A 115 -4.60 -1.19 -5.16
CA MET A 115 -5.48 -0.65 -6.22
C MET A 115 -5.00 0.75 -6.66
N PRO A 116 -5.36 1.21 -7.87
CA PRO A 116 -5.12 2.60 -8.28
C PRO A 116 -5.62 3.61 -7.24
N GLY A 117 -4.80 4.60 -6.90
CA GLY A 117 -5.10 5.61 -5.88
C GLY A 117 -4.96 5.15 -4.43
N ALA A 118 -4.95 3.84 -4.16
CA ALA A 118 -4.81 3.30 -2.81
C ALA A 118 -3.35 3.36 -2.32
N ALA A 119 -3.18 3.29 -1.00
CA ALA A 119 -1.87 3.24 -0.36
C ALA A 119 -1.68 1.95 0.44
N LEU A 120 -0.43 1.55 0.59
CA LEU A 120 0.03 0.58 1.57
C LEU A 120 0.86 1.32 2.62
N THR A 121 0.73 0.95 3.88
CA THR A 121 1.51 1.53 4.98
C THR A 121 2.28 0.47 5.75
N ALA A 122 3.47 0.83 6.23
CA ALA A 122 4.27 0.03 7.13
C ALA A 122 4.83 0.91 8.24
N ARG A 123 4.65 0.50 9.50
CA ARG A 123 5.26 1.19 10.63
C ARG A 123 6.77 0.98 10.61
N LEU A 124 7.51 2.08 10.73
CA LEU A 124 8.92 2.13 11.04
C LEU A 124 9.10 2.63 12.47
N HIS A 125 10.08 2.08 13.19
CA HIS A 125 10.38 2.47 14.56
C HIS A 125 11.87 2.36 14.85
N TRP A 126 12.43 3.32 15.58
CA TRP A 126 13.85 3.37 15.95
C TRP A 126 14.07 4.16 17.24
N VAL A 127 15.26 3.99 17.81
CA VAL A 127 15.72 4.80 18.94
C VAL A 127 16.25 6.11 18.37
N SER A 128 15.73 7.24 18.84
CA SER A 128 16.13 8.59 18.40
C SER A 128 16.90 9.36 19.47
N GLY A 129 16.90 8.88 20.71
CA GLY A 129 17.75 9.45 21.75
C GLY A 129 19.10 8.74 21.81
N ASP A 130 20.14 9.49 22.14
CA ASP A 130 21.46 8.96 22.43
C ASP A 130 21.49 8.34 23.84
N VAL A 131 20.86 7.17 23.96
CA VAL A 131 20.67 6.43 25.21
C VAL A 131 21.61 5.24 25.35
N TYR A 132 22.46 5.02 24.36
CA TYR A 132 23.42 3.93 24.34
C TYR A 132 24.81 4.44 24.69
N ASP A 133 25.53 3.69 25.51
CA ASP A 133 26.94 3.94 25.75
C ASP A 133 27.73 3.81 24.42
N GLY A 134 28.62 4.77 24.17
CA GLY A 134 29.47 4.79 22.97
C GLY A 134 28.88 5.48 21.74
N HIS A 135 27.75 6.16 21.86
CA HIS A 135 27.27 7.19 20.91
C HIS A 135 27.30 6.77 19.43
N HIS A 136 26.50 5.77 19.06
CA HIS A 136 26.39 5.33 17.66
C HIS A 136 25.07 5.80 17.05
N CYS A 137 25.07 7.04 16.57
CA CYS A 137 23.92 7.66 15.93
C CYS A 137 24.24 8.15 14.52
N ILE A 138 23.25 8.07 13.64
CA ILE A 138 23.31 8.45 12.22
C ILE A 138 22.10 9.31 11.86
N SER A 139 22.18 10.05 10.77
CA SER A 139 21.05 10.81 10.22
C SER A 139 21.04 10.71 8.70
N PRO A 140 20.56 9.59 8.14
CA PRO A 140 20.57 9.39 6.71
C PRO A 140 19.70 10.42 6.00
N ALA A 141 20.18 10.88 4.85
CA ALA A 141 19.48 11.90 4.07
C ALA A 141 18.29 11.31 3.32
N THR A 142 18.46 10.09 2.78
CA THR A 142 17.50 9.47 1.86
C THR A 142 17.15 8.06 2.30
N ALA A 143 15.87 7.71 2.22
CA ALA A 143 15.38 6.35 2.33
C ALA A 143 15.11 5.78 0.92
N VAL A 144 15.50 4.53 0.71
CA VAL A 144 15.44 3.86 -0.58
C VAL A 144 14.74 2.51 -0.45
N ILE A 145 13.74 2.29 -1.29
CA ILE A 145 13.03 1.00 -1.39
C ILE A 145 13.40 0.31 -2.70
N ASP A 146 13.89 -0.91 -2.57
CA ASP A 146 14.13 -1.81 -3.71
C ASP A 146 12.81 -2.42 -4.17
N LEU A 147 12.51 -2.22 -5.46
CA LEU A 147 11.37 -2.83 -6.14
C LEU A 147 11.84 -3.59 -7.39
N PRO A 148 11.02 -4.52 -7.92
CA PRO A 148 11.30 -5.09 -9.23
C PRO A 148 11.41 -3.99 -10.28
N GLY A 149 12.57 -3.90 -10.94
CA GLY A 149 12.80 -2.93 -12.02
C GLY A 149 13.33 -1.56 -11.59
N GLY A 150 13.65 -1.34 -10.31
CA GLY A 150 14.36 -0.12 -9.87
C GLY A 150 14.15 0.23 -8.40
N THR A 151 14.36 1.49 -8.05
CA THR A 151 14.23 1.97 -6.66
C THR A 151 13.35 3.21 -6.57
N LEU A 152 12.64 3.33 -5.45
CA LEU A 152 12.01 4.59 -5.03
C LEU A 152 12.89 5.25 -3.99
N ARG A 153 13.08 6.56 -4.12
CA ARG A 153 13.84 7.37 -3.16
C ARG A 153 12.92 8.42 -2.56
N GLN A 154 13.10 8.68 -1.26
CA GLN A 154 12.41 9.76 -0.59
C GLN A 154 13.32 10.35 0.49
N SER A 155 13.24 11.67 0.69
CA SER A 155 13.95 12.33 1.77
C SER A 155 13.53 11.74 3.13
N PHE A 156 14.50 11.45 3.98
CA PHE A 156 14.29 10.86 5.30
C PHE A 156 14.71 11.83 6.39
N GLY A 157 16.00 12.15 6.49
CA GLY A 157 16.53 13.20 7.37
C GLY A 157 16.28 12.96 8.86
N ARG A 158 16.12 11.71 9.31
CA ARG A 158 15.76 11.37 10.70
C ARG A 158 16.95 10.84 11.46
N HIS A 159 17.08 11.30 12.70
CA HIS A 159 18.11 10.84 13.62
C HIS A 159 17.77 9.45 14.18
N MET A 160 18.73 8.53 14.08
CA MET A 160 18.61 7.16 14.54
C MET A 160 19.86 6.77 15.33
N CYS A 161 19.67 6.05 16.44
CA CYS A 161 20.72 5.55 17.29
C CYS A 161 20.63 4.03 17.44
N ALA A 162 21.78 3.39 17.64
CA ALA A 162 21.94 1.97 17.91
C ALA A 162 23.05 1.77 18.96
N PRO A 163 23.15 0.58 19.58
CA PRO A 163 24.32 0.24 20.38
C PRO A 163 25.62 0.38 19.58
N ALA A 164 26.72 0.70 20.27
CA ALA A 164 28.04 0.76 19.66
C ALA A 164 28.37 -0.54 18.90
N GLY A 165 28.86 -0.40 17.66
CA GLY A 165 29.18 -1.53 16.79
C GLY A 165 27.99 -2.27 16.16
N SER A 166 26.75 -1.87 16.45
CA SER A 166 25.55 -2.47 15.85
C SER A 166 25.07 -1.68 14.63
N ALA A 167 24.89 -2.36 13.51
CA ALA A 167 24.19 -1.81 12.33
C ALA A 167 22.66 -1.92 12.41
N ARG A 168 22.08 -2.39 13.53
CA ARG A 168 20.65 -2.68 13.64
C ARG A 168 19.85 -1.49 14.19
N PHE A 169 19.50 -0.55 13.30
CA PHE A 169 18.93 0.75 13.70
C PHE A 169 17.41 0.80 13.84
N PHE A 170 16.66 0.01 13.05
CA PHE A 170 15.22 0.19 12.95
C PHE A 170 14.43 -1.12 12.88
N ASP A 171 13.16 -1.07 13.27
CA ASP A 171 12.16 -2.10 13.01
C ASP A 171 11.26 -1.66 11.86
N GLN A 172 10.75 -2.62 11.09
CA GLN A 172 9.80 -2.38 10.00
C GLN A 172 8.73 -3.47 10.05
N ALA A 173 7.47 -3.03 10.21
CA ALA A 173 6.32 -3.91 10.05
C ALA A 173 6.09 -4.25 8.56
N PRO A 174 5.44 -5.38 8.24
CA PRO A 174 4.99 -5.62 6.88
C PRO A 174 3.99 -4.56 6.40
N LEU A 175 4.06 -4.21 5.12
CA LEU A 175 3.08 -3.39 4.42
C LEU A 175 1.68 -4.00 4.55
N ARG A 176 0.70 -3.13 4.79
CA ARG A 176 -0.72 -3.46 4.81
C ARG A 176 -1.50 -2.38 4.05
N PRO A 177 -2.69 -2.68 3.52
CA PRO A 177 -3.56 -1.65 2.97
C PRO A 177 -3.76 -0.52 3.98
N ASP A 178 -3.63 0.71 3.50
CA ASP A 178 -3.97 1.87 4.30
C ASP A 178 -5.47 1.85 4.58
N THR A 179 -5.81 1.90 5.87
CA THR A 179 -7.20 1.98 6.34
C THR A 179 -7.63 3.41 6.64
N ALA A 180 -6.70 4.38 6.57
CA ALA A 180 -7.05 5.77 6.69
C ALA A 180 -7.79 6.24 5.41
N PRO A 181 -8.86 7.04 5.53
CA PRO A 181 -9.47 7.68 4.37
C PRO A 181 -8.42 8.55 3.64
N PRO A 182 -8.40 8.57 2.30
CA PRO A 182 -7.53 9.49 1.58
C PRO A 182 -7.87 10.93 1.99
N ALA A 183 -6.85 11.69 2.40
CA ALA A 183 -6.99 13.14 2.61
C ALA A 183 -7.50 13.76 1.28
N GLN A 184 -8.62 14.48 1.36
CA GLN A 184 -9.25 15.18 0.23
C GLN A 184 -8.58 16.54 0.01
#